data_AF-A0A202B222-F1
#
_entry.id   AF-A0A202B222-F1
#
_cell.length_a   1.000
_cell.length_b   1.000
_cell.length_c   1.000
_cell.angle_alpha   90.00
_cell.angle_beta   90.00
_cell.angle_gamma   90.00
#
_symmetry.space_group_name_H-M   'P 1'
#
loop_
_entity.id
_entity.type
_entity.pdbx_description
1 polymer ?
#
loop_
_entity_poly.entity_id
_entity_poly.type
_entity_poly.pdbx_seq_one_letter_code
_entity_poly.pdbx_strand_id
1 'polypeptide(L)'
;MINEIGGIKKIKKRLKKLGDKVTNPVRYEIELNYYSPKSKKDTSTPAAFGKTLNKLIANGKLSKKNKNFLLDLMLNNKNGDTLIKDGVPKDYKVADKSGQAITYASRNDVAFIYPKNQSEPII
;
A
#
# COMPACT_ATOMS: atom_id res chain seq x y z
N MET A 1 -3.01 -12.54 11.55
CA MET A 1 -3.79 -12.11 10.37
C MET A 1 -3.36 -12.79 9.06
N ILE A 2 -2.10 -12.73 8.61
CA ILE A 2 -1.72 -13.34 7.32
C ILE A 2 -2.03 -14.85 7.28
N ASN A 3 -1.79 -15.56 8.38
CA ASN A 3 -2.14 -16.99 8.49
C ASN A 3 -3.67 -17.22 8.39
N GLU A 4 -4.48 -16.38 9.03
CA GLU A 4 -5.96 -16.45 8.97
C GLU A 4 -6.52 -16.29 7.55
N ILE A 5 -5.83 -15.56 6.67
CA ILE A 5 -6.22 -15.39 5.26
C ILE A 5 -5.55 -16.42 4.33
N GLY A 6 -4.93 -17.46 4.89
CA GLY A 6 -4.29 -18.58 4.20
C GLY A 6 -2.86 -18.31 3.72
N GLY A 7 -2.14 -17.42 4.41
CA GLY A 7 -0.71 -17.24 4.26
C GLY A 7 -0.26 -16.43 3.05
N ILE A 8 1.05 -16.27 2.93
CA ILE A 8 1.71 -15.55 1.82
C ILE A 8 1.30 -16.11 0.44
N LYS A 9 1.05 -17.42 0.34
CA LYS A 9 0.60 -18.06 -0.90
C LYS A 9 -0.74 -17.48 -1.39
N LYS A 10 -1.70 -17.23 -0.49
CA LYS A 10 -2.98 -16.62 -0.85
C LYS A 10 -2.82 -15.15 -1.21
N ILE A 11 -1.93 -14.42 -0.53
CA ILE A 11 -1.57 -13.04 -0.91
C ILE A 11 -1.01 -13.00 -2.34
N LYS A 12 -0.01 -13.82 -2.67
CA LYS A 12 0.53 -13.92 -4.04
C LYS A 12 -0.55 -14.24 -5.06
N LYS A 13 -1.46 -15.17 -4.76
CA LYS A 13 -2.58 -15.51 -5.65
C LYS A 13 -3.51 -14.31 -5.84
N ARG A 14 -3.78 -13.53 -4.79
CA ARG A 14 -4.62 -12.33 -4.87
C ARG A 14 -3.97 -11.23 -5.69
N LEU A 15 -2.68 -10.96 -5.50
CA LEU A 15 -1.89 -10.03 -6.29
C LEU A 15 -1.95 -10.39 -7.79
N LYS A 16 -1.69 -11.66 -8.14
CA LYS A 16 -1.82 -12.15 -9.52
C LYS A 16 -3.23 -11.95 -10.09
N LYS A 17 -4.29 -12.18 -9.30
CA LYS A 17 -5.68 -11.92 -9.72
C LYS A 17 -5.98 -10.42 -9.94
N LEU A 18 -5.25 -9.54 -9.28
CA LEU A 18 -5.29 -8.09 -9.54
C LEU A 18 -4.40 -7.69 -10.74
N GLY A 19 -3.71 -8.65 -11.36
CA GLY A 19 -2.77 -8.40 -12.46
C GLY A 19 -1.39 -7.92 -11.99
N ASP A 20 -1.11 -7.97 -10.69
CA ASP A 20 0.22 -7.68 -10.15
C ASP A 20 1.09 -8.94 -10.21
N LYS A 21 2.11 -8.89 -11.08
CA LYS A 21 3.11 -9.95 -11.26
C LYS A 21 4.49 -9.54 -10.72
N VAL A 22 4.61 -8.35 -10.13
CA VAL A 22 5.88 -7.74 -9.72
C VAL A 22 6.06 -7.82 -8.21
N THR A 23 5.01 -7.54 -7.43
CA THR A 23 5.05 -7.61 -5.97
C THR A 23 5.29 -9.05 -5.50
N ASN A 24 6.36 -9.25 -4.74
CA ASN A 24 6.84 -10.58 -4.35
C ASN A 24 7.01 -10.73 -2.83
N PRO A 25 5.92 -10.87 -2.06
CA PRO A 25 6.01 -11.15 -0.62
C PRO A 25 6.51 -12.58 -0.41
N VAL A 26 7.52 -12.81 0.42
CA VAL A 26 8.17 -14.12 0.61
C VAL A 26 8.24 -14.50 2.07
N ARG A 27 8.47 -13.55 2.96
CA ARG A 27 8.66 -13.78 4.41
C ARG A 27 7.53 -13.15 5.23
N TYR A 28 7.41 -13.60 6.47
CA TYR A 28 6.49 -13.00 7.45
C TYR A 28 7.16 -11.84 8.17
N GLU A 29 6.37 -11.12 8.98
CA GLU A 29 6.92 -10.21 9.97
C GLU A 29 7.59 -11.01 11.09
N ILE A 30 8.76 -10.62 11.58
CA ILE A 30 9.49 -9.37 11.23
C ILE A 30 10.49 -9.51 10.08
N GLU A 31 10.71 -10.73 9.58
CA GLU A 31 11.82 -11.07 8.69
C GLU A 31 11.75 -10.36 7.33
N LEU A 32 10.55 -10.01 6.86
CA LEU A 32 10.35 -9.30 5.59
C LEU A 32 11.03 -7.92 5.56
N ASN A 33 11.24 -7.30 6.73
CA ASN A 33 11.85 -5.97 6.85
C ASN A 33 13.39 -5.98 6.83
N TYR A 34 14.02 -7.16 6.81
CA TYR A 34 15.45 -7.28 6.52
C TYR A 34 15.67 -7.30 5.00
N TYR A 35 15.58 -6.11 4.41
CA TYR A 35 15.85 -5.83 3.01
C TYR A 35 17.35 -5.99 2.67
N SER A 36 17.66 -6.27 1.41
CA SER A 36 19.01 -6.22 0.87
C SER A 36 18.95 -5.78 -0.59
N PRO A 37 19.84 -4.88 -1.05
CA PRO A 37 19.91 -4.49 -2.46
C PRO A 37 20.11 -5.64 -3.45
N LYS A 38 20.65 -6.78 -2.98
CA LYS A 38 20.88 -7.99 -3.79
C LYS A 38 19.68 -8.94 -3.81
N SER A 39 18.62 -8.68 -3.04
CA SER A 39 17.45 -9.55 -2.89
C SER A 39 16.22 -8.98 -3.60
N LYS A 40 15.47 -9.87 -4.27
CA LYS A 40 14.13 -9.59 -4.82
C LYS A 40 13.00 -10.14 -3.95
N LYS A 41 13.30 -10.62 -2.73
CA LYS A 41 12.29 -11.06 -1.76
C LYS A 41 11.68 -9.84 -1.09
N ASP A 42 10.36 -9.86 -0.91
CA ASP A 42 9.57 -8.81 -0.24
C ASP A 42 9.65 -7.44 -0.93
N THR A 43 9.87 -7.45 -2.25
CA THR A 43 9.99 -6.24 -3.08
C THR A 43 8.78 -6.04 -3.99
N SER A 44 8.60 -4.80 -4.45
CA SER A 44 7.76 -4.43 -5.58
C SER A 44 8.47 -3.32 -6.39
N THR A 45 7.73 -2.66 -7.29
CA THR A 45 8.14 -1.39 -7.91
C THR A 45 7.09 -0.32 -7.59
N PRO A 46 7.45 0.98 -7.55
CA PRO A 46 6.48 2.05 -7.30
C PRO A 46 5.26 1.98 -8.23
N ALA A 47 5.50 1.80 -9.54
CA ALA A 47 4.43 1.69 -10.54
C ALA A 47 3.51 0.47 -10.32
N ALA A 48 4.06 -0.69 -9.94
CA ALA A 48 3.23 -1.87 -9.67
C ALA A 48 2.38 -1.67 -8.41
N PHE A 49 2.97 -1.09 -7.36
CA PHE A 49 2.29 -0.88 -6.09
C PHE A 49 1.14 0.13 -6.21
N GLY A 50 1.36 1.26 -6.89
CA GLY A 50 0.31 2.24 -7.19
C GLY A 50 -0.82 1.66 -8.05
N LYS A 51 -0.49 0.89 -9.09
CA LYS A 51 -1.50 0.19 -9.91
C LYS A 51 -2.32 -0.82 -9.10
N THR A 52 -1.69 -1.56 -8.20
CA THR A 52 -2.37 -2.51 -7.31
C THR A 52 -3.29 -1.81 -6.33
N LEU A 53 -2.82 -0.72 -5.70
CA LEU A 53 -3.62 0.11 -4.81
C LEU A 53 -4.84 0.71 -5.54
N ASN A 54 -4.63 1.26 -6.74
CA ASN A 54 -5.70 1.75 -7.61
C ASN A 54 -6.75 0.67 -7.89
N LYS A 55 -6.30 -0.54 -8.26
CA LYS A 55 -7.18 -1.68 -8.51
C LYS A 55 -7.90 -2.21 -7.27
N LEU A 56 -7.40 -1.97 -6.06
CA LEU A 56 -8.09 -2.37 -4.84
C LEU A 56 -9.22 -1.39 -4.50
N ILE A 57 -8.98 -0.08 -4.66
CA ILE A 57 -9.87 0.97 -4.15
C ILE A 57 -10.79 1.53 -5.24
N ALA A 58 -10.28 1.87 -6.43
CA ALA A 58 -11.09 2.47 -7.49
C ALA A 58 -11.73 1.40 -8.38
N ASN A 59 -10.93 0.46 -8.88
CA ASN A 59 -11.35 -0.57 -9.83
C ASN A 59 -11.61 -1.95 -9.20
N GLY A 60 -11.63 -1.98 -7.87
CA GLY A 60 -11.80 -3.22 -7.10
C GLY A 60 -13.26 -3.59 -6.98
N LYS A 61 -13.53 -4.90 -6.90
CA LYS A 61 -14.85 -5.44 -6.51
C LYS A 61 -15.06 -5.40 -4.99
N LEU A 62 -14.54 -4.40 -4.29
CA LEU A 62 -14.84 -4.20 -2.87
C LEU A 62 -16.29 -3.70 -2.76
N SER A 63 -17.04 -4.23 -1.78
CA SER A 63 -18.31 -3.62 -1.42
C SER A 63 -18.07 -2.18 -0.94
N LYS A 64 -19.07 -1.31 -1.09
CA LYS A 64 -19.00 0.08 -0.61
C LYS A 64 -18.55 0.16 0.85
N LYS A 65 -19.07 -0.74 1.71
CA LYS A 65 -18.70 -0.85 3.12
C LYS A 65 -17.20 -1.15 3.31
N ASN A 66 -16.66 -2.14 2.60
CA ASN A 66 -15.25 -2.53 2.73
C ASN A 66 -14.31 -1.48 2.14
N LYS A 67 -14.71 -0.82 1.06
CA LYS A 67 -13.95 0.30 0.48
C LYS A 67 -13.85 1.46 1.46
N ASN A 68 -14.97 1.87 2.07
CA ASN A 68 -14.99 2.93 3.06
C ASN A 68 -14.14 2.56 4.28
N PHE A 69 -14.30 1.33 4.80
CA PHE A 69 -13.47 0.85 5.92
C PHE A 69 -11.96 0.92 5.61
N LEU A 70 -11.54 0.50 4.42
CA LEU A 70 -10.13 0.58 4.02
C LEU A 70 -9.66 2.04 3.91
N LEU A 71 -10.46 2.90 3.28
CA LEU A 71 -10.12 4.33 3.15
C LEU A 71 -10.04 5.01 4.52
N ASP A 72 -10.96 4.72 5.44
CA ASP A 72 -10.95 5.27 6.79
C ASP A 72 -9.68 4.86 7.56
N LEU A 73 -9.23 3.61 7.43
CA LEU A 73 -7.95 3.17 8.01
C LEU A 73 -6.76 3.94 7.43
N MET A 74 -6.74 4.15 6.12
CA MET A 74 -5.64 4.85 5.44
C MET A 74 -5.64 6.35 5.75
N LEU A 75 -6.81 7.00 5.78
CA LEU A 75 -6.94 8.41 6.16
C LEU A 75 -6.43 8.66 7.58
N ASN A 76 -6.69 7.71 8.49
CA ASN A 76 -6.30 7.81 9.90
C ASN A 76 -4.89 7.26 10.20
N ASN A 77 -4.09 6.90 9.20
CA ASN A 77 -2.71 6.46 9.43
C ASN A 77 -1.86 7.60 10.02
N LYS A 78 -1.33 7.42 11.23
CA LYS A 78 -0.46 8.42 11.88
C LYS A 78 1.03 8.28 11.52
N ASN A 79 1.43 7.11 11.03
CA ASN A 79 2.83 6.81 10.75
C ASN A 79 3.33 7.41 9.42
N GLY A 80 2.48 8.16 8.71
CA GLY A 80 2.78 8.80 7.43
C GLY A 80 2.73 10.33 7.49
N ASP A 81 2.47 10.93 8.66
CA ASP A 81 2.21 12.37 8.78
C ASP A 81 3.38 13.22 8.26
N THR A 82 4.63 12.74 8.40
CA THR A 82 5.84 13.42 7.91
C THR A 82 6.29 13.00 6.51
N LEU A 83 5.44 12.29 5.76
CA LEU A 83 5.76 11.77 4.42
C LEU A 83 4.91 12.47 3.35
N ILE A 84 4.13 11.74 2.55
CA ILE A 84 3.31 12.33 1.48
C ILE A 84 2.36 13.40 2.04
N LYS A 85 1.83 13.17 3.25
CA LYS A 85 0.94 14.11 3.95
C LYS A 85 1.55 15.50 4.16
N ASP A 86 2.84 15.56 4.47
CA ASP A 86 3.54 16.83 4.71
C ASP A 86 3.86 17.58 3.41
N GLY A 87 3.92 16.85 2.29
CA GLY A 87 4.26 17.40 0.97
C GLY A 87 3.08 17.98 0.19
N VAL A 88 1.84 17.89 0.67
CA VAL A 88 0.64 18.36 -0.03
C VAL A 88 -0.05 19.52 0.71
N PRO A 89 -0.91 20.33 0.03
CA PRO A 89 -1.71 21.34 0.70
C PRO A 89 -2.54 20.76 1.86
N LYS A 90 -2.63 21.49 2.98
CA LYS A 90 -3.29 21.03 4.22
C LYS A 90 -4.79 20.74 4.06
N ASP A 91 -5.42 21.26 3.02
CA ASP A 91 -6.83 21.03 2.72
C ASP A 91 -7.06 19.81 1.81
N TYR A 92 -6.00 19.09 1.45
CA TYR A 92 -6.09 17.81 0.74
C TYR A 92 -6.29 16.68 1.75
N LYS A 93 -7.10 15.69 1.38
CA LYS A 93 -7.20 14.46 2.18
C LYS A 93 -6.24 13.43 1.61
N VAL A 94 -5.40 12.86 2.47
CA VAL A 94 -4.41 11.86 2.08
C VAL A 94 -4.69 10.55 2.82
N ALA A 95 -5.05 9.54 2.05
CA ALA A 95 -5.22 8.17 2.53
C ALA A 95 -3.94 7.40 2.18
N ASP A 96 -3.05 7.20 3.16
CA ASP A 96 -1.72 6.61 2.92
C ASP A 96 -1.47 5.31 3.68
N LYS A 97 -0.41 4.61 3.28
CA LYS A 97 0.22 3.59 4.09
C LYS A 97 1.74 3.64 3.94
N SER A 98 2.38 4.03 5.03
CA SER A 98 3.85 4.05 5.12
C SER A 98 4.47 2.69 5.46
N GLY A 99 5.72 2.48 5.06
CA GLY A 99 6.54 1.30 5.39
C GLY A 99 8.00 1.66 5.65
N GLN A 100 8.66 0.94 6.55
CA GLN A 100 10.06 1.16 6.92
C GLN A 100 10.75 -0.18 7.15
N ALA A 101 11.87 -0.39 6.47
CA ALA A 101 12.71 -1.56 6.68
C ALA A 101 13.63 -1.36 7.88
N ILE A 102 14.11 -2.46 8.46
CA ILE A 102 15.11 -2.45 9.55
C ILE A 102 16.50 -2.08 9.01
N THR A 103 16.74 -2.32 7.72
CA THR A 103 18.06 -2.23 7.09
C THR A 103 18.05 -1.22 5.95
N TYR A 104 19.24 -0.69 5.61
CA TYR A 104 19.47 0.20 4.47
C TYR A 104 18.59 1.47 4.45
N ALA A 105 18.16 1.95 5.61
CA ALA A 105 17.34 3.16 5.76
C ALA A 105 16.14 3.22 4.79
N SER A 106 15.59 2.06 4.41
CA SER A 106 14.55 2.02 3.37
C SER A 106 13.24 2.51 3.95
N ARG A 107 12.71 3.57 3.34
CA ARG A 107 11.44 4.20 3.70
C ARG A 107 10.57 4.30 2.45
N ASN A 108 9.28 3.99 2.60
CA ASN A 108 8.31 4.15 1.54
C ASN A 108 6.98 4.67 2.07
N ASP A 109 6.20 5.20 1.15
CA ASP A 109 4.82 5.59 1.34
C ASP A 109 4.05 5.41 0.03
N VAL A 110 2.75 5.12 0.14
CA VAL A 110 1.84 5.03 -1.00
C VAL A 110 0.51 5.61 -0.60
N ALA A 111 -0.12 6.41 -1.47
CA ALA A 111 -1.30 7.15 -1.09
C ALA A 111 -2.35 7.23 -2.20
N PHE A 112 -3.59 7.47 -1.76
CA PHE A 112 -4.63 8.15 -2.51
C PHE A 112 -4.71 9.58 -1.99
N ILE A 113 -4.49 10.56 -2.85
CA ILE A 113 -4.58 11.98 -2.52
C ILE A 113 -5.87 12.50 -3.15
N TYR A 114 -6.73 13.13 -2.36
CA TYR A 114 -7.96 13.78 -2.81
C TYR A 114 -7.75 15.29 -2.77
N PRO A 115 -7.43 15.92 -3.90
CA PRO A 115 -7.35 17.38 -3.98
C PRO A 115 -8.70 18.02 -3.62
N LYS A 116 -8.65 19.19 -3.00
CA LYS A 116 -9.84 19.97 -2.74
C LYS A 116 -10.58 20.27 -4.05
N ASN A 117 -11.91 20.14 -4.02
CA ASN A 117 -12.80 20.38 -5.17
C ASN A 117 -12.58 19.46 -6.38
N GLN A 118 -11.87 18.34 -6.23
CA GLN A 118 -11.74 17.31 -7.27
C GLN A 118 -12.46 16.04 -6.84
N SER A 119 -13.16 15.40 -7.78
CA SER A 119 -13.87 14.14 -7.55
C SER A 119 -12.94 12.93 -7.67
N GLU A 120 -11.91 13.03 -8.50
CA GLU A 120 -10.97 11.95 -8.77
C GLU A 120 -9.69 12.12 -7.94
N PRO A 121 -9.20 11.06 -7.30
CA PRO A 121 -7.96 11.10 -6.55
C PRO A 121 -6.72 10.93 -7.45
N ILE A 122 -5.60 11.46 -6.97
CA ILE A 122 -4.25 11.15 -7.46
C ILE A 122 -3.75 9.90 -6.73
N ILE A 123 -3.04 9.03 -7.45
CA ILE A 123 -2.47 7.77 -6.96
C ILE A 123 -0.99 7.70 -7.34
#